data_AF-A0AA38KS87-F1
#
_entry.id   AF-A0AA38KS87-F1
#
_cell.length_a   1.000
_cell.length_b   1.000
_cell.length_c   1.000
_cell.angle_alpha   90.00
_cell.angle_beta   90.00
_cell.angle_gamma   90.00
#
_symmetry.space_group_name_H-M   'P 1'
#
loop_
_entity.id
_entity.type
_entity.pdbx_description
1 polymer ?
#
loop_
_entity_poly.entity_id
_entity_poly.type
_entity_poly.pdbx_seq_one_letter_code
_entity_poly.pdbx_strand_id
1 'polypeptide(L)'
;MPPWNSAKAKVQLRLSVQRLRTLQAKKEAQAKSSRRDIATLVERGKIETARIKVEAIIGEDIHIELLELLELYCELLFARFGILDQNAREPDPAILEGVCSIIYAAPHTELKELHVLREILMHKYGREFSAQVMENRDSCVSDRVVRKLDIASPFTALVDAYLGEITKAYGVPWYPAAIKDGGDEAEKGLVEASPQFDIALPDIKTEAASTVPTTPKLPDVPPTEDENEKAALPKEGSQGKSSVVKSTTPENDFDLLTKRFAALKKR
;
A
#
# COMPACT_ATOMS: atom_id res chain seq x y z
N MET A 1 8.35 -11.40 -25.54
CA MET A 1 8.25 -9.93 -25.47
C MET A 1 7.30 -9.41 -26.54
N PRO A 2 6.07 -9.02 -26.18
CA PRO A 2 5.22 -8.22 -27.05
C PRO A 2 5.81 -6.81 -27.23
N PRO A 3 5.57 -6.13 -28.36
CA PRO A 3 6.04 -4.77 -28.58
C PRO A 3 5.29 -3.76 -27.69
N TRP A 4 5.91 -2.60 -27.40
CA TRP A 4 5.25 -1.52 -26.63
C TRP A 4 3.98 -1.08 -27.34
N ASN A 5 2.90 -0.98 -26.58
CA ASN A 5 1.61 -0.50 -27.05
C ASN A 5 0.87 0.16 -25.90
N SER A 6 0.76 1.49 -25.95
CA SER A 6 0.08 2.35 -24.98
C SER A 6 -1.26 1.77 -24.48
N ALA A 7 -2.18 1.48 -25.40
CA ALA A 7 -3.51 0.99 -25.07
C ALA A 7 -3.47 -0.37 -24.35
N LYS A 8 -2.61 -1.30 -24.81
CA LYS A 8 -2.43 -2.60 -24.15
C LYS A 8 -1.81 -2.44 -22.75
N ALA A 9 -0.77 -1.60 -22.61
CA ALA A 9 -0.14 -1.34 -21.31
C ALA A 9 -1.12 -0.75 -20.29
N LYS A 10 -1.96 0.22 -20.72
CA LYS A 10 -2.97 0.84 -19.87
C LYS A 10 -4.08 -0.13 -19.44
N VAL A 11 -4.53 -1.01 -20.33
CA VAL A 11 -5.47 -2.09 -20.00
C VAL A 11 -4.81 -3.12 -19.06
N GLN A 12 -3.55 -3.47 -19.30
CA GLN A 12 -2.82 -4.44 -18.49
C GLN A 12 -2.61 -3.95 -17.05
N LEU A 13 -2.29 -2.67 -16.85
CA LEU A 13 -2.23 -2.04 -15.53
C LEU A 13 -3.58 -2.15 -14.79
N ARG A 14 -4.68 -1.75 -15.43
CA ARG A 14 -6.03 -1.83 -14.83
C ARG A 14 -6.42 -3.26 -14.47
N LEU A 15 -6.10 -4.23 -15.32
CA LEU A 15 -6.36 -5.64 -15.04
C LEU A 15 -5.48 -6.15 -13.88
N SER A 16 -4.22 -5.73 -13.80
CA SER A 16 -3.30 -6.09 -12.72
C SER A 16 -3.79 -5.58 -11.36
N VAL A 17 -4.23 -4.33 -11.26
CA VAL A 17 -4.86 -3.76 -10.04
C VAL A 17 -6.09 -4.57 -9.64
N GLN A 18 -7.00 -4.87 -10.58
CA GLN A 18 -8.19 -5.68 -10.27
C GLN A 18 -7.82 -7.08 -9.78
N ARG A 19 -6.78 -7.70 -10.35
CA ARG A 19 -6.30 -9.03 -9.95
C ARG A 19 -5.66 -9.04 -8.57
N LEU A 20 -4.83 -8.04 -8.27
CA LEU A 20 -4.20 -7.86 -6.96
C LEU A 20 -5.24 -7.84 -5.84
N ARG A 21 -6.25 -6.97 -5.93
CA ARG A 21 -7.41 -6.93 -5.01
C ARG A 21 -8.08 -8.29 -4.81
N THR A 22 -8.37 -9.01 -5.90
CA THR A 22 -9.01 -10.34 -5.80
C THR A 22 -8.09 -11.43 -5.22
N LEU A 23 -6.76 -11.27 -5.31
CA LEU A 23 -5.79 -12.20 -4.73
C LEU A 23 -5.56 -11.91 -3.26
N GLN A 24 -5.40 -10.64 -2.86
CA GLN A 24 -5.31 -10.19 -1.46
C GLN A 24 -6.51 -10.73 -0.67
N ALA A 25 -7.74 -10.39 -1.07
CA ALA A 25 -8.97 -10.82 -0.39
C ALA A 25 -9.11 -12.35 -0.29
N LYS A 26 -8.59 -13.10 -1.27
CA LYS A 26 -8.52 -14.57 -1.21
C LYS A 26 -7.49 -15.05 -0.18
N LYS A 27 -6.30 -14.43 -0.15
CA LYS A 27 -5.21 -14.76 0.77
C LYS A 27 -5.58 -14.43 2.21
N GLU A 28 -6.20 -13.28 2.48
CA GLU A 28 -6.73 -12.90 3.79
C GLU A 28 -7.76 -13.94 4.30
N ALA A 29 -8.70 -14.35 3.44
CA ALA A 29 -9.71 -15.35 3.78
C ALA A 29 -9.07 -16.74 4.06
N GLN A 30 -8.02 -17.11 3.31
CA GLN A 30 -7.23 -18.31 3.57
C GLN A 30 -6.50 -18.22 4.91
N ALA A 31 -5.74 -17.15 5.16
CA ALA A 31 -5.01 -16.91 6.40
C ALA A 31 -5.95 -16.91 7.62
N LYS A 32 -7.17 -16.35 7.51
CA LYS A 32 -8.20 -16.41 8.56
C LYS A 32 -8.66 -17.85 8.87
N SER A 33 -8.70 -18.75 7.89
CA SER A 33 -8.92 -20.18 8.17
C SER A 33 -7.67 -20.83 8.75
N SER A 34 -6.47 -20.54 8.23
CA SER A 34 -5.20 -21.07 8.73
C SER A 34 -5.00 -20.75 10.22
N ARG A 35 -5.32 -19.52 10.67
CA ARG A 35 -5.24 -19.13 12.10
C ARG A 35 -6.18 -19.95 13.01
N ARG A 36 -7.41 -20.24 12.56
CA ARG A 36 -8.36 -21.11 13.27
C ARG A 36 -7.86 -22.55 13.36
N ASP A 37 -7.30 -23.08 12.27
CA ASP A 37 -6.71 -24.42 12.25
C ASP A 37 -5.53 -24.53 13.23
N ILE A 38 -4.73 -23.47 13.38
CA ILE A 38 -3.63 -23.41 14.37
C ILE A 38 -4.17 -23.46 15.80
N ALA A 39 -5.18 -22.64 16.14
CA ALA A 39 -5.81 -22.72 17.46
C ALA A 39 -6.33 -24.14 17.78
N THR A 40 -6.91 -24.81 16.78
CA THR A 40 -7.40 -26.20 16.88
C THR A 40 -6.25 -27.22 17.01
N LEU A 41 -5.05 -26.93 16.51
CA LEU A 41 -3.86 -27.76 16.71
C LEU A 41 -3.26 -27.57 18.12
N VAL A 42 -3.27 -26.34 18.65
CA VAL A 42 -2.83 -26.04 20.01
C VAL A 42 -3.74 -26.70 21.06
N GLU A 43 -5.05 -26.58 20.89
CA GLU A 43 -6.07 -27.26 21.72
C GLU A 43 -5.83 -28.78 21.79
N ARG A 44 -5.37 -29.38 20.69
CA ARG A 44 -5.02 -30.82 20.58
C ARG A 44 -3.59 -31.14 21.05
N GLY A 45 -2.88 -30.19 21.68
CA GLY A 45 -1.51 -30.35 22.17
C GLY A 45 -0.43 -30.46 21.09
N LYS A 46 -0.75 -30.25 19.80
CA LYS A 46 0.17 -30.44 18.67
C LYS A 46 1.01 -29.18 18.40
N ILE A 47 1.70 -28.70 19.44
CA ILE A 47 2.42 -27.42 19.45
C ILE A 47 3.44 -27.34 18.31
N GLU A 48 4.20 -28.40 18.04
CA GLU A 48 5.21 -28.39 16.96
C GLU A 48 4.59 -28.23 15.57
N THR A 49 3.47 -28.91 15.31
CA THR A 49 2.71 -28.72 14.06
C THR A 49 2.07 -27.33 13.99
N ALA A 50 1.73 -26.72 15.13
CA ALA A 50 1.25 -25.35 15.21
C ALA A 50 2.36 -24.33 14.89
N ARG A 51 3.59 -24.51 15.41
CA ARG A 51 4.76 -23.65 15.11
C ARG A 51 5.05 -23.58 13.62
N ILE A 52 5.20 -24.74 12.97
CA ILE A 52 5.47 -24.84 11.53
C ILE A 52 4.34 -24.19 10.71
N LYS A 53 3.08 -24.28 11.16
CA LYS A 53 1.96 -23.55 10.54
C LYS A 53 1.99 -22.03 10.80
N VAL A 54 2.46 -21.57 11.96
CA VAL A 54 2.63 -20.12 12.24
C VAL A 54 3.71 -19.53 11.35
N GLU A 55 4.85 -20.20 11.18
CA GLU A 55 5.91 -19.77 10.25
C GLU A 55 5.38 -19.56 8.83
N ALA A 56 4.53 -20.48 8.35
CA ALA A 56 3.85 -20.35 7.07
C ALA A 56 2.88 -19.15 7.03
N ILE A 57 2.12 -18.86 8.09
CA ILE A 57 1.24 -17.68 8.15
C ILE A 57 2.03 -16.37 8.17
N ILE A 58 3.16 -16.30 8.87
CA ILE A 58 4.03 -15.10 8.86
C ILE A 58 4.50 -14.83 7.41
N GLY A 59 4.84 -15.87 6.65
CA GLY A 59 5.11 -15.77 5.21
C GLY A 59 3.89 -15.37 4.36
N GLU A 60 2.70 -15.93 4.64
CA GLU A 60 1.46 -15.53 3.95
C GLU A 60 1.10 -14.05 4.19
N ASP A 61 1.24 -13.54 5.42
CA ASP A 61 0.99 -12.14 5.79
C ASP A 61 1.98 -11.19 5.11
N ILE A 62 3.28 -11.50 5.14
CA ILE A 62 4.32 -10.71 4.46
C ILE A 62 4.08 -10.66 2.94
N HIS A 63 3.59 -11.75 2.34
CA HIS A 63 3.22 -11.80 0.93
C HIS A 63 1.95 -10.98 0.63
N ILE A 64 0.99 -10.88 1.56
CA ILE A 64 -0.17 -9.98 1.41
C ILE A 64 0.29 -8.52 1.38
N GLU A 65 1.12 -8.08 2.35
CA GLU A 65 1.67 -6.72 2.37
C GLU A 65 2.49 -6.39 1.10
N LEU A 66 3.19 -7.37 0.53
CA LEU A 66 3.87 -7.22 -0.76
C LEU A 66 2.87 -7.01 -1.92
N LEU A 67 1.75 -7.76 -1.95
CA LEU A 67 0.71 -7.59 -2.97
C LEU A 67 -0.05 -6.25 -2.83
N GLU A 68 -0.23 -5.72 -1.63
CA GLU A 68 -0.75 -4.36 -1.41
C GLU A 68 0.22 -3.29 -1.94
N LEU A 69 1.51 -3.44 -1.64
CA LEU A 69 2.55 -2.51 -2.09
C LEU A 69 2.71 -2.52 -3.63
N LEU A 70 2.54 -3.68 -4.28
CA LEU A 70 2.51 -3.78 -5.74
C LEU A 70 1.23 -3.21 -6.37
N GLU A 71 0.11 -3.23 -5.67
CA GLU A 71 -1.10 -2.53 -6.11
C GLU A 71 -0.89 -1.02 -6.13
N LEU A 72 -0.34 -0.46 -5.06
CA LEU A 72 -0.02 0.96 -4.97
C LEU A 72 0.87 1.43 -6.13
N TYR A 73 1.90 0.65 -6.50
CA TYR A 73 2.72 0.97 -7.66
C TYR A 73 1.98 0.81 -9.00
N CYS A 74 1.10 -0.20 -9.14
CA CYS A 74 0.28 -0.33 -10.35
C CYS A 74 -0.72 0.84 -10.51
N GLU A 75 -1.31 1.32 -9.41
CA GLU A 75 -2.17 2.52 -9.41
C GLU A 75 -1.38 3.80 -9.68
N LEU A 76 -0.18 3.96 -9.10
CA LEU A 76 0.72 5.08 -9.41
C LEU A 76 1.04 5.17 -10.90
N LEU A 77 1.41 4.04 -11.53
CA LEU A 77 1.69 3.97 -12.97
C LEU A 77 0.44 4.17 -13.83
N PHE A 78 -0.75 3.77 -13.37
CA PHE A 78 -2.01 4.01 -14.08
C PHE A 78 -2.45 5.48 -13.99
N ALA A 79 -2.30 6.11 -12.83
CA ALA A 79 -2.59 7.53 -12.61
C ALA A 79 -1.61 8.43 -13.38
N ARG A 80 -0.31 8.10 -13.36
CA ARG A 80 0.75 8.82 -14.09
C ARG A 80 0.99 8.28 -15.50
N PHE A 81 0.01 7.60 -16.11
CA PHE A 81 0.19 6.93 -17.40
C PHE A 81 0.64 7.88 -18.53
N GLY A 82 0.26 9.16 -18.49
CA GLY A 82 0.72 10.17 -19.45
C GLY A 82 2.22 10.50 -19.39
N ILE A 83 2.91 10.13 -18.30
CA ILE A 83 4.37 10.15 -18.20
C ILE A 83 4.94 8.81 -18.69
N LEU A 84 4.34 7.69 -18.26
CA LEU A 84 4.74 6.34 -18.65
C LEU A 84 4.65 6.08 -20.17
N ASP A 85 3.78 6.78 -20.90
CA ASP A 85 3.64 6.63 -22.36
C ASP A 85 4.59 7.53 -23.18
N GLN A 86 5.35 8.42 -22.53
CA GLN A 86 6.35 9.25 -23.22
C GLN A 86 7.45 8.38 -23.82
N ASN A 87 7.98 8.77 -24.98
CA ASN A 87 9.01 8.01 -25.70
C ASN A 87 10.43 8.29 -25.17
N ALA A 88 10.60 8.17 -23.85
CA ALA A 88 11.89 8.23 -23.16
C ALA A 88 12.53 6.84 -23.05
N ARG A 89 13.86 6.76 -23.18
CA ARG A 89 14.63 5.51 -22.99
C ARG A 89 14.80 5.14 -21.51
N GLU A 90 14.71 6.12 -20.62
CA GLU A 90 14.84 5.98 -19.18
C GLU A 90 13.51 6.37 -18.50
N PRO A 91 13.13 5.78 -17.35
CA PRO A 91 11.93 6.18 -16.62
C PRO A 91 12.12 7.54 -15.93
N ASP A 92 11.08 8.37 -15.96
CA ASP A 92 11.04 9.59 -15.13
C ASP A 92 11.10 9.24 -13.62
N PRO A 93 11.83 9.99 -12.78
CA PRO A 93 11.97 9.69 -11.35
C PRO A 93 10.65 9.52 -10.59
N ALA A 94 9.57 10.18 -11.01
CA ALA A 94 8.25 10.07 -10.38
C ALA A 94 7.45 8.80 -10.77
N ILE A 95 8.01 7.94 -11.64
CA ILE A 95 7.52 6.59 -11.95
C ILE A 95 8.57 5.49 -11.79
N LEU A 96 9.86 5.85 -11.68
CA LEU A 96 11.01 4.94 -11.63
C LEU A 96 10.87 3.85 -10.56
N GLU A 97 10.58 4.22 -9.30
CA GLU A 97 10.40 3.27 -8.19
C GLU A 97 9.34 2.21 -8.53
N GLY A 98 8.17 2.64 -9.01
CA GLY A 98 7.07 1.74 -9.36
C GLY A 98 7.39 0.82 -10.54
N VAL A 99 8.08 1.32 -11.56
CA VAL A 99 8.57 0.49 -12.69
C VAL A 99 9.56 -0.56 -12.19
N CYS A 100 10.55 -0.16 -11.39
CA CYS A 100 11.60 -1.06 -10.90
C CYS A 100 11.03 -2.12 -9.96
N SER A 101 10.23 -1.73 -8.97
CA SER A 101 9.58 -2.63 -8.03
C SER A 101 8.66 -3.65 -8.73
N ILE A 102 7.93 -3.28 -9.79
CA ILE A 102 7.12 -4.23 -10.55
C ILE A 102 7.98 -5.20 -11.37
N ILE A 103 9.04 -4.73 -12.04
CA ILE A 103 9.93 -5.61 -12.82
C ILE A 103 10.69 -6.61 -11.93
N TYR A 104 11.10 -6.16 -10.73
CA TYR A 104 11.80 -6.99 -9.74
C TYR A 104 10.88 -7.99 -9.04
N ALA A 105 9.72 -7.56 -8.54
CA ALA A 105 8.85 -8.41 -7.74
C ALA A 105 7.97 -9.37 -8.56
N ALA A 106 7.57 -9.01 -9.79
CA ALA A 106 6.66 -9.85 -10.59
C ALA A 106 7.04 -11.34 -10.68
N PRO A 107 8.31 -11.77 -10.92
CA PRO A 107 8.67 -13.20 -10.94
C PRO A 107 8.41 -13.95 -9.62
N HIS A 108 8.31 -13.26 -8.49
CA HIS A 108 7.98 -13.85 -7.18
C HIS A 108 6.47 -13.91 -6.91
N THR A 109 5.63 -13.34 -7.79
CA THR A 109 4.16 -13.34 -7.66
C THR A 109 3.50 -14.40 -8.55
N GLU A 110 2.38 -14.95 -8.09
CA GLU A 110 1.56 -15.89 -8.88
C GLU A 110 0.70 -15.23 -9.97
N LEU A 111 0.75 -13.90 -10.10
CA LEU A 111 -0.12 -13.12 -11.00
C LEU A 111 0.46 -13.04 -12.41
N LYS A 112 -0.06 -13.88 -13.31
CA LYS A 112 0.28 -13.87 -14.75
C LYS A 112 0.17 -12.48 -15.38
N GLU A 113 -0.80 -11.68 -14.92
CA GLU A 113 -0.99 -10.31 -15.37
C GLU A 113 0.19 -9.37 -15.03
N LEU A 114 0.87 -9.55 -13.88
CA LEU A 114 2.11 -8.83 -13.56
C LEU A 114 3.30 -9.32 -14.39
N HIS A 115 3.37 -10.60 -14.73
CA HIS A 115 4.42 -11.13 -15.62
C HIS A 115 4.31 -10.52 -17.03
N VAL A 116 3.09 -10.39 -17.56
CA VAL A 116 2.84 -9.70 -18.84
C VAL A 116 3.15 -8.20 -18.75
N LEU A 117 2.80 -7.53 -17.64
CA LEU A 117 3.15 -6.13 -17.42
C LEU A 117 4.67 -5.92 -17.39
N ARG A 118 5.41 -6.80 -16.69
CA ARG A 118 6.88 -6.83 -16.67
C ARG A 118 7.45 -6.98 -18.08
N GLU A 119 6.96 -7.91 -18.91
CA GLU A 119 7.44 -8.04 -20.30
C GLU A 119 7.25 -6.76 -21.12
N ILE A 120 6.11 -6.06 -20.94
CA ILE A 120 5.81 -4.80 -21.63
C ILE A 120 6.75 -3.67 -21.17
N LEU A 121 7.00 -3.55 -19.86
CA LEU A 121 7.93 -2.56 -19.30
C LEU A 121 9.39 -2.83 -19.69
N MET A 122 9.82 -4.10 -19.65
CA MET A 122 11.15 -4.54 -20.11
C MET A 122 11.38 -4.24 -21.59
N HIS A 123 10.35 -4.37 -22.43
CA HIS A 123 10.45 -4.01 -23.85
C HIS A 123 10.52 -2.48 -24.06
N LYS A 124 9.84 -1.67 -23.22
CA LYS A 124 9.88 -0.20 -23.33
C LYS A 124 11.26 0.38 -23.01
N TYR A 125 11.82 0.03 -21.85
CA TYR A 125 13.08 0.58 -21.36
C TYR A 125 14.32 -0.21 -21.81
N GLY A 126 14.11 -1.36 -22.45
CA GLY A 126 15.17 -2.17 -23.05
C GLY A 126 15.85 -3.14 -22.09
N ARG A 127 16.69 -4.00 -22.67
CA ARG A 127 17.25 -5.17 -21.97
C ARG A 127 18.31 -4.80 -20.93
N GLU A 128 19.04 -3.71 -21.13
CA GLU A 128 20.10 -3.21 -20.24
C GLU A 128 19.50 -2.78 -18.89
N PHE A 129 18.56 -1.83 -18.93
CA PHE A 129 17.76 -1.40 -17.77
C PHE A 129 17.07 -2.58 -17.09
N SER A 130 16.46 -3.48 -17.88
CA SER A 130 15.81 -4.68 -17.34
C SER A 130 16.77 -5.58 -16.54
N ALA A 131 18.02 -5.72 -16.98
CA ALA A 131 19.03 -6.50 -16.26
C ALA A 131 19.51 -5.78 -14.99
N GLN A 132 19.77 -4.48 -15.06
CA GLN A 132 20.14 -3.65 -13.89
C GLN A 132 19.09 -3.74 -12.78
N VAL A 133 17.80 -3.62 -13.12
CA VAL A 133 16.70 -3.75 -12.15
C VAL A 133 16.64 -5.16 -11.55
N MET A 134 16.88 -6.23 -12.33
CA MET A 134 16.90 -7.60 -11.80
C MET A 134 18.10 -7.90 -10.90
N GLU A 135 19.25 -7.26 -11.16
CA GLU A 135 20.42 -7.26 -10.28
C GLU A 135 20.22 -6.35 -9.03
N ASN A 136 19.09 -5.63 -8.93
CA ASN A 136 18.86 -4.48 -8.04
C ASN A 136 20.05 -3.50 -7.99
N ARG A 137 20.65 -3.27 -9.16
CA ARG A 137 21.73 -2.31 -9.34
C ARG A 137 21.19 -0.92 -9.04
N ASP A 138 22.06 -0.08 -8.46
CA ASP A 138 21.78 1.31 -8.10
C ASP A 138 20.61 1.50 -7.09
N SER A 139 20.19 0.44 -6.39
CA SER A 139 19.10 0.45 -5.38
C SER A 139 17.78 1.08 -5.90
N CYS A 140 17.52 0.90 -7.20
CA CYS A 140 16.35 1.45 -7.89
C CYS A 140 15.01 0.83 -7.46
N VAL A 141 15.03 -0.34 -6.81
CA VAL A 141 13.87 -0.99 -6.18
C VAL A 141 13.72 -0.49 -4.75
N SER A 142 12.49 -0.12 -4.37
CA SER A 142 12.16 0.31 -3.00
C SER A 142 12.60 -0.74 -1.96
N ASP A 143 13.37 -0.33 -0.95
CA ASP A 143 13.82 -1.14 0.20
C ASP A 143 12.68 -1.98 0.83
N ARG A 144 11.47 -1.41 0.85
CA ARG A 144 10.25 -2.04 1.38
C ARG A 144 9.83 -3.29 0.60
N VAL A 145 10.09 -3.32 -0.71
CA VAL A 145 9.83 -4.46 -1.59
C VAL A 145 10.93 -5.50 -1.42
N VAL A 146 12.19 -5.09 -1.40
CA VAL A 146 13.34 -6.01 -1.24
C VAL A 146 13.23 -6.77 0.10
N ARG A 147 12.98 -6.08 1.21
CA ARG A 147 12.86 -6.69 2.55
C ARG A 147 11.64 -7.62 2.73
N LYS A 148 10.66 -7.60 1.82
CA LYS A 148 9.51 -8.52 1.82
C LYS A 148 9.61 -9.61 0.75
N LEU A 149 10.61 -9.54 -0.13
CA LEU A 149 11.00 -10.60 -1.06
C LEU A 149 12.14 -11.48 -0.53
N ASP A 150 12.90 -10.98 0.46
CA ASP A 150 13.90 -11.76 1.18
C ASP A 150 13.22 -12.82 2.06
N ILE A 151 13.35 -14.10 1.67
CA ILE A 151 12.69 -15.24 2.34
C ILE A 151 13.56 -15.70 3.53
N ALA A 152 13.73 -14.80 4.50
CA ALA A 152 14.34 -15.11 5.78
C ALA A 152 13.41 -15.99 6.63
N SER A 153 13.97 -16.99 7.32
CA SER A 153 13.22 -17.76 8.32
C SER A 153 12.88 -16.85 9.51
N PRO A 154 11.61 -16.80 9.97
CA PRO A 154 11.21 -15.89 11.04
C PRO A 154 11.83 -16.31 12.38
N PHE A 155 12.25 -15.33 13.18
CA PHE A 155 12.79 -15.59 14.52
C PHE A 155 11.77 -16.32 15.39
N THR A 156 12.23 -17.30 16.18
CA THR A 156 11.37 -18.12 17.07
C THR A 156 10.51 -17.28 18.02
N ALA A 157 11.03 -16.15 18.51
CA ALA A 157 10.28 -15.20 19.34
C ALA A 157 9.07 -14.57 18.62
N LEU A 158 9.16 -14.34 17.29
CA LEU A 158 8.03 -13.87 16.48
C LEU A 158 6.98 -14.97 16.30
N VAL A 159 7.43 -16.23 16.13
CA VAL A 159 6.55 -17.41 16.06
C VAL A 159 5.80 -17.61 17.38
N ASP A 160 6.49 -17.48 18.53
CA ASP A 160 5.85 -17.54 19.86
C ASP A 160 4.86 -16.39 20.08
N ALA A 161 5.18 -15.15 19.66
CA ALA A 161 4.27 -14.01 19.77
C ALA A 161 3.01 -14.17 18.91
N TYR A 162 3.16 -14.61 17.65
CA TYR A 162 2.05 -14.94 16.76
C TYR A 162 1.16 -16.05 17.33
N LEU A 163 1.79 -17.11 17.88
CA LEU A 163 1.06 -18.24 18.49
C LEU A 163 0.27 -17.79 19.73
N GLY A 164 0.85 -16.89 20.53
CA GLY A 164 0.19 -16.25 21.67
C GLY A 164 -1.04 -15.43 21.26
N GLU A 165 -0.91 -14.50 20.33
CA GLU A 165 -2.05 -13.67 19.88
C GLU A 165 -3.14 -14.50 19.16
N ILE A 166 -2.77 -15.53 18.37
CA ILE A 166 -3.75 -16.47 17.79
C ILE A 166 -4.50 -17.21 18.90
N THR A 167 -3.80 -17.82 19.86
CA THR A 167 -4.44 -18.62 20.92
C THR A 167 -5.35 -17.77 21.80
N LYS A 168 -4.90 -16.57 22.18
CA LYS A 168 -5.68 -15.52 22.86
C LYS A 168 -6.93 -15.11 22.08
N ALA A 169 -6.84 -14.88 20.77
CA ALA A 169 -7.97 -14.51 19.92
C ALA A 169 -9.03 -15.61 19.76
N TYR A 170 -8.65 -16.88 19.93
CA TYR A 170 -9.57 -18.04 19.92
C TYR A 170 -9.90 -18.59 21.33
N GLY A 171 -9.43 -17.96 22.40
CA GLY A 171 -9.70 -18.37 23.79
C GLY A 171 -9.00 -19.66 24.25
N VAL A 172 -7.96 -20.11 23.55
CA VAL A 172 -7.20 -21.32 23.88
C VAL A 172 -6.09 -20.98 24.90
N PRO A 173 -6.02 -21.65 26.07
CA PRO A 173 -4.97 -21.38 27.05
C PRO A 173 -3.62 -21.96 26.57
N TRP A 174 -2.69 -21.08 26.20
CA TRP A 174 -1.34 -21.44 25.80
C TRP A 174 -0.32 -20.43 26.33
N TYR A 175 0.89 -20.91 26.64
CA TYR A 175 1.99 -20.11 27.17
C TYR A 175 3.29 -20.45 26.42
N PRO A 176 4.11 -19.46 26.04
CA PRO A 176 5.42 -19.70 25.43
C PRO A 176 6.31 -20.60 26.30
N ALA A 177 7.05 -21.51 25.66
CA ALA A 177 7.92 -22.45 26.35
C ALA A 177 9.03 -21.76 27.18
N ALA A 178 9.43 -20.54 26.79
CA ALA A 178 10.39 -19.70 27.50
C ALA A 178 9.96 -19.28 28.93
N ILE A 179 8.70 -19.49 29.32
CA ILE A 179 8.18 -19.19 30.66
C ILE A 179 8.21 -20.44 31.58
N LYS A 180 8.56 -21.62 31.06
CA LYS A 180 8.47 -22.89 31.81
C LYS A 180 9.72 -23.35 32.56
N ASP A 181 10.77 -22.53 32.63
CA ASP A 181 11.95 -22.80 33.45
C ASP A 181 11.96 -21.85 34.67
N GLY A 182 11.02 -22.09 35.60
CA GLY A 182 10.62 -21.08 36.59
C GLY A 182 9.91 -21.57 37.86
N GLY A 183 9.84 -22.88 38.10
CA GLY A 183 9.41 -23.48 39.38
C GLY A 183 7.89 -23.51 39.67
N ASP A 184 7.42 -24.63 40.24
CA ASP A 184 6.11 -24.70 40.89
C ASP A 184 6.18 -24.05 42.29
N GLU A 185 5.36 -23.02 42.57
CA GLU A 185 4.50 -23.01 43.78
C GLU A 185 3.50 -21.82 43.84
N ALA A 186 2.43 -22.05 44.61
CA ALA A 186 1.49 -21.10 45.23
C ALA A 186 0.52 -20.24 44.38
N GLU A 187 -0.72 -20.14 44.89
CA GLU A 187 -1.73 -19.18 44.43
C GLU A 187 -1.43 -17.74 44.92
N LYS A 188 -1.65 -16.74 44.05
CA LYS A 188 -2.56 -15.57 44.24
C LYS A 188 -2.08 -14.32 43.51
N GLY A 189 -3.04 -13.47 43.13
CA GLY A 189 -2.80 -12.07 42.76
C GLY A 189 -3.20 -11.73 41.33
N LEU A 190 -4.43 -11.23 41.15
CA LEU A 190 -4.77 -10.47 39.96
C LEU A 190 -4.11 -9.07 40.06
N VAL A 191 -3.18 -8.78 39.15
CA VAL A 191 -2.70 -7.43 38.88
C VAL A 191 -2.40 -7.32 37.38
N GLU A 192 -3.03 -6.34 36.73
CA GLU A 192 -2.69 -6.00 35.34
C GLU A 192 -1.32 -5.30 35.31
N ALA A 193 -0.40 -5.81 34.50
CA ALA A 193 0.85 -5.16 34.16
C ALA A 193 0.94 -5.01 32.63
N SER A 194 0.50 -3.87 32.12
CA SER A 194 0.71 -3.52 30.71
C SER A 194 2.17 -3.07 30.51
N PRO A 195 2.96 -3.71 29.62
CA PRO A 195 4.32 -3.27 29.33
C PRO A 195 4.27 -1.98 28.51
N GLN A 196 4.45 -0.84 29.17
CA GLN A 196 4.64 0.45 28.49
C GLN A 196 6.03 0.48 27.84
N PHE A 197 6.09 0.77 26.55
CA PHE A 197 7.34 1.04 25.83
C PHE A 197 7.65 2.54 25.94
N ASP A 198 8.64 2.88 26.76
CA ASP A 198 9.13 4.27 26.88
C ASP A 198 9.88 4.70 25.62
N ILE A 199 9.19 5.40 24.72
CA ILE A 199 9.80 6.16 23.63
C ILE A 199 9.82 7.63 24.04
N ALA A 200 10.95 8.12 24.53
CA ALA A 200 11.10 9.49 24.95
C ALA A 200 11.08 10.48 23.76
N LEU A 201 10.14 11.42 23.78
CA LEU A 201 10.15 12.62 22.95
C LEU A 201 10.31 13.86 23.85
N PRO A 202 11.09 14.89 23.44
CA PRO A 202 11.31 16.10 24.24
C PRO A 202 10.13 17.09 24.18
N ASP A 203 10.04 17.96 25.20
CA ASP A 203 8.89 18.81 25.49
C ASP A 203 8.50 19.85 24.43
N ILE A 204 7.19 19.99 24.19
CA ILE A 204 6.55 21.26 23.76
C ILE A 204 5.34 21.51 24.69
N LYS A 205 5.17 22.77 25.12
CA LYS A 205 4.32 23.14 26.27
C LYS A 205 2.82 23.19 25.96
N THR A 206 2.03 22.91 26.99
CA THR A 206 0.56 22.88 27.01
C THR A 206 -0.08 24.25 27.19
N GLU A 207 -1.14 24.53 26.42
CA GLU A 207 -2.34 25.28 26.83
C GLU A 207 -3.47 24.92 25.83
N ALA A 208 -4.77 24.83 26.12
CA ALA A 208 -5.57 24.55 27.32
C ALA A 208 -7.01 25.01 26.97
N ALA A 209 -7.89 24.10 26.53
CA ALA A 209 -9.35 24.28 26.59
C ALA A 209 -10.06 22.94 26.34
N SER A 210 -11.23 22.74 26.92
CA SER A 210 -11.99 21.48 26.84
C SER A 210 -13.45 21.74 26.46
N THR A 211 -14.06 20.85 25.65
CA THR A 211 -15.37 20.21 25.88
C THR A 211 -15.84 19.43 24.65
N VAL A 212 -16.63 18.38 24.88
CA VAL A 212 -17.45 17.65 23.88
C VAL A 212 -18.85 17.53 24.49
N PRO A 213 -19.96 17.45 23.71
CA PRO A 213 -20.48 16.10 23.40
C PRO A 213 -21.32 15.92 22.11
N THR A 214 -21.28 14.69 21.58
CA THR A 214 -22.42 13.99 20.91
C THR A 214 -22.85 14.36 19.47
N THR A 215 -23.47 13.38 18.81
CA THR A 215 -23.87 13.24 17.38
C THR A 215 -25.41 13.22 17.25
N PRO A 216 -26.13 12.79 16.17
CA PRO A 216 -25.73 12.29 14.83
C PRO A 216 -26.61 12.72 13.60
N LYS A 217 -26.29 12.12 12.44
CA LYS A 217 -27.16 11.74 11.27
C LYS A 217 -27.35 12.66 10.04
N LEU A 218 -27.72 11.97 8.95
CA LEU A 218 -27.89 12.33 7.53
C LEU A 218 -29.40 12.28 7.15
N PRO A 219 -29.82 12.38 5.87
CA PRO A 219 -29.54 13.36 4.79
C PRO A 219 -30.88 13.95 4.24
N ASP A 220 -30.85 14.67 3.10
CA ASP A 220 -31.88 14.48 2.04
C ASP A 220 -31.44 15.02 0.65
N VAL A 221 -32.17 14.70 -0.42
CA VAL A 221 -31.81 14.98 -1.84
C VAL A 221 -33.01 15.54 -2.67
N PRO A 222 -32.97 15.72 -4.02
CA PRO A 222 -33.42 16.94 -4.71
C PRO A 222 -34.92 16.98 -5.13
N PRO A 223 -35.37 18.12 -5.68
CA PRO A 223 -35.67 18.26 -7.13
C PRO A 223 -34.89 19.45 -7.76
N THR A 224 -34.37 19.49 -9.00
CA THR A 224 -34.89 19.29 -10.39
C THR A 224 -35.62 20.50 -11.02
N GLU A 225 -35.50 20.59 -12.35
CA GLU A 225 -35.92 21.66 -13.28
C GLU A 225 -35.23 23.05 -13.13
N ASP A 226 -35.11 23.92 -14.14
CA ASP A 226 -34.51 23.81 -15.51
C ASP A 226 -34.22 25.28 -16.01
N GLU A 227 -33.89 25.70 -17.25
CA GLU A 227 -33.83 25.11 -18.61
C GLU A 227 -32.75 25.83 -19.49
N ASN A 228 -32.64 25.40 -20.75
CA ASN A 228 -32.41 26.12 -22.05
C ASN A 228 -32.10 27.66 -22.12
N GLU A 229 -31.52 28.26 -23.18
CA GLU A 229 -31.29 27.80 -24.58
C GLU A 229 -30.13 28.56 -25.32
N LYS A 230 -29.37 27.82 -26.17
CA LYS A 230 -28.57 28.11 -27.41
C LYS A 230 -27.91 29.48 -27.77
N ALA A 231 -26.88 29.32 -28.66
CA ALA A 231 -26.45 30.20 -29.78
C ALA A 231 -25.52 31.42 -29.49
N ALA A 232 -24.59 31.82 -30.39
CA ALA A 232 -23.94 31.14 -31.54
C ALA A 232 -22.62 31.84 -31.95
N LEU A 233 -21.78 31.15 -32.72
CA LEU A 233 -20.61 31.66 -33.48
C LEU A 233 -21.05 32.17 -34.88
N PRO A 234 -20.32 33.07 -35.61
CA PRO A 234 -18.95 32.76 -36.11
C PRO A 234 -17.96 33.90 -36.47
N LYS A 235 -16.65 33.55 -36.46
CA LYS A 235 -15.56 34.09 -37.33
C LYS A 235 -15.23 35.61 -37.24
N GLU A 236 -14.14 36.16 -37.78
CA GLU A 236 -12.90 35.66 -38.41
C GLU A 236 -11.74 36.65 -38.09
N GLY A 237 -10.47 36.27 -38.29
CA GLY A 237 -9.37 37.24 -38.28
C GLY A 237 -8.02 36.70 -37.81
N SER A 238 -7.00 36.76 -38.68
CA SER A 238 -5.61 36.41 -38.36
C SER A 238 -4.68 37.59 -38.61
N GLN A 239 -3.91 37.97 -37.60
CA GLN A 239 -2.49 38.35 -37.70
C GLN A 239 -1.92 38.53 -36.28
N GLY A 240 -0.70 38.07 -36.05
CA GLY A 240 -0.09 38.03 -34.71
C GLY A 240 1.05 39.05 -34.52
N LYS A 241 1.54 39.15 -33.28
CA LYS A 241 2.87 39.65 -32.93
C LYS A 241 3.35 38.97 -31.65
N SER A 242 4.66 38.70 -31.58
CA SER A 242 5.32 38.14 -30.40
C SER A 242 5.59 39.23 -29.36
N SER A 243 5.56 38.89 -28.06
CA SER A 243 6.66 39.17 -27.12
C SER A 243 6.29 38.90 -25.64
N VAL A 244 7.33 38.89 -24.79
CA VAL A 244 7.32 38.98 -23.32
C VAL A 244 6.74 37.78 -22.55
N VAL A 245 7.62 36.80 -22.29
CA VAL A 245 7.60 36.05 -21.02
C VAL A 245 7.71 37.04 -19.87
N LYS A 246 6.86 36.91 -18.83
CA LYS A 246 7.06 37.60 -17.56
C LYS A 246 6.80 36.62 -16.40
N SER A 247 7.86 36.33 -15.65
CA SER A 247 7.84 35.42 -14.50
C SER A 247 6.97 35.98 -13.38
N THR A 248 5.92 35.25 -13.00
CA THR A 248 5.12 35.52 -11.79
C THR A 248 5.75 34.80 -10.60
N THR A 249 6.03 35.55 -9.53
CA THR A 249 6.57 35.02 -8.26
C THR A 249 5.57 34.05 -7.62
N PRO A 250 5.99 32.87 -7.11
CA PRO A 250 5.08 31.84 -6.56
C PRO A 250 4.24 32.32 -5.37
N GLU A 251 4.64 33.41 -4.71
CA GLU A 251 3.90 34.07 -3.63
C GLU A 251 2.49 34.51 -4.07
N ASN A 252 2.33 34.95 -5.33
CA ASN A 252 1.04 35.45 -5.83
C ASN A 252 0.00 34.32 -6.02
N ASP A 253 0.44 33.13 -6.45
CA ASP A 253 -0.45 31.99 -6.67
C ASP A 253 -0.97 31.42 -5.35
N PHE A 254 -0.15 31.43 -4.30
CA PHE A 254 -0.57 31.05 -2.95
C PHE A 254 -1.66 32.00 -2.42
N ASP A 255 -1.45 33.30 -2.57
CA ASP A 255 -2.37 34.34 -2.11
C ASP A 255 -3.72 34.30 -2.86
N LEU A 256 -3.70 33.97 -4.16
CA LEU A 256 -4.90 33.70 -4.98
C LEU A 256 -5.63 32.42 -4.51
N LEU A 257 -4.91 31.36 -4.16
CA LEU A 257 -5.48 30.15 -3.56
C LEU A 257 -6.14 30.46 -2.21
N THR A 258 -5.46 31.17 -1.32
CA THR A 258 -5.99 31.53 0.01
C THR A 258 -7.28 32.33 -0.10
N LYS A 259 -7.34 33.31 -1.01
CA LYS A 259 -8.56 34.09 -1.29
C LYS A 259 -9.70 33.20 -1.83
N ARG A 260 -9.39 32.23 -2.70
CA ARG A 260 -10.38 31.27 -3.24
C ARG A 260 -10.93 30.32 -2.17
N PHE A 261 -10.10 29.81 -1.27
CA PHE A 261 -10.53 28.98 -0.14
C PHE A 261 -11.31 29.79 0.91
N ALA A 262 -10.93 31.05 1.17
CA ALA A 262 -11.67 31.93 2.07
C ALA A 262 -13.09 32.24 1.57
N ALA A 263 -13.28 32.39 0.25
CA ALA A 263 -14.60 32.56 -0.35
C ALA A 263 -15.50 31.30 -0.19
N LEU A 264 -14.90 30.11 -0.29
CA LEU A 264 -15.61 28.83 -0.10
C LEU A 264 -16.02 28.55 1.35
N LYS A 265 -15.34 29.15 2.34
CA LYS A 265 -15.67 29.00 3.78
C LYS A 265 -16.73 29.99 4.28
N LYS A 266 -17.39 30.74 3.39
CA LYS A 266 -18.31 31.84 3.73
C LYS A 266 -19.72 31.65 3.18
N ARG A 267 -20.13 30.39 3.01
CA ARG A 267 -21.43 29.95 2.51
C ARG A 267 -21.91 28.74 3.31
#